data_AF-A0A3A9SKB3-F1
#
_entry.id   AF-A0A3A9SKB3-F1
#
_cell.length_a   1.000
_cell.length_b   1.000
_cell.length_c   1.000
_cell.angle_alpha   90.00
_cell.angle_beta   90.00
_cell.angle_gamma   90.00
#
_symmetry.space_group_name_H-M   'P 1'
#
loop_
_entity.id
_entity.type
_entity.pdbx_description
1 polymer ?
#
loop_
_entity_poly.entity_id
_entity_poly.type
_entity_poly.pdbx_seq_one_letter_code
_entity_poly.pdbx_strand_id
1 'polypeptide(L)'
;MKKKIASLLLSVTTAAMILGGCGSAAETAVDTSSQTAETTTTTDAGASSDAAATSDKAAQAIADRKAEAEKSGEYEKVIISFFDWTGRPAGLDRINEALSEHTRETLGLDVELQIIDSAAYGDDMKLMLSSGEQVDIFSTCILGYNPSINNGYVLDLEEDGMFDDYCNGIKEKVRADYLDACRVGGVLYGTPPIKDYAIETCAVVVGQEYLDAIGYDTSKLSVGDLGYPKATWDDINDIFAQLHEKFPDKYVFAIQDNELTQGSSVDNIAGDYFGTLLDPQNSLKIEDVYSSDIFKEWVQRAYDWNQAGYLSQDALTDQTGASAKVKSGSYMAMMACCKPGYKTQISGECGRDMAVFDVGESFMSSSSVSSFPWCVNQNTEDPVATLQVLDALYTDSVIEGLMCWGQEGKEYKVNADGTITYADGVDANNSEYYPNVLWLMPNPYVTYVWEGDPLDLGVQMAAFNDNCTCKSKALGFTWDNTDYASEYTALKNAYDEYGPKVVYGFVEPEQGIAELEEALKAAGLDTYMQGKQEALDAWAKENGIQ
;
A
#
# COMPACT_ATOMS: atom_id res chain seq x y z
N MET A 1 45.90 42.90 14.12
CA MET A 1 46.69 43.58 13.07
C MET A 1 45.73 43.99 11.95
N LYS A 2 45.72 45.29 11.61
CA LYS A 2 45.21 46.02 10.41
C LYS A 2 44.10 45.33 9.56
N LYS A 3 42.83 45.73 9.64
CA LYS A 3 42.12 46.84 8.92
C LYS A 3 42.09 46.75 7.38
N LYS A 4 40.86 46.75 6.83
CA LYS A 4 40.26 47.55 5.70
C LYS A 4 38.87 46.93 5.38
N ILE A 5 37.69 47.54 5.58
CA ILE A 5 37.04 48.81 5.20
C ILE A 5 36.49 48.88 3.76
N ALA A 6 35.18 49.20 3.70
CA ALA A 6 34.31 49.82 2.67
C ALA A 6 33.80 48.93 1.53
N SER A 7 32.49 48.68 1.34
CA SER A 7 31.30 49.55 1.21
C SER A 7 31.25 50.37 -0.08
N LEU A 8 30.30 50.06 -0.98
CA LEU A 8 29.55 51.06 -1.76
C LEU A 8 28.34 50.43 -2.48
N LEU A 9 27.15 50.88 -2.07
CA LEU A 9 25.90 50.84 -2.83
C LEU A 9 26.00 51.76 -4.05
N LEU A 10 25.38 51.39 -5.17
CA LEU A 10 24.72 52.37 -6.04
C LEU A 10 23.57 51.74 -6.83
N SER A 11 22.37 52.19 -6.49
CA SER A 11 21.10 52.04 -7.19
C SER A 11 21.05 52.85 -8.48
N VAL A 12 20.58 52.26 -9.59
CA VAL A 12 19.99 52.98 -10.73
C VAL A 12 18.71 52.27 -11.17
N THR A 13 17.72 53.10 -11.46
CA THR A 13 16.29 52.90 -11.55
C THR A 13 15.81 52.65 -12.99
N THR A 14 14.74 51.86 -13.12
CA THR A 14 13.57 52.00 -14.03
C THR A 14 13.73 51.84 -15.54
N ALA A 15 12.99 50.87 -16.12
CA ALA A 15 12.03 51.11 -17.22
C ALA A 15 11.19 49.84 -17.51
N ALA A 16 9.88 49.95 -17.29
CA ALA A 16 8.86 49.03 -17.79
C ALA A 16 8.49 49.40 -19.24
N MET A 17 8.26 48.40 -20.10
CA MET A 17 7.31 48.51 -21.22
C MET A 17 6.62 47.16 -21.47
N ILE A 18 5.29 47.23 -21.39
CA ILE A 18 4.28 46.24 -21.79
C ILE A 18 4.07 46.32 -23.31
N LEU A 19 3.75 45.19 -23.95
CA LEU A 19 2.86 44.94 -25.12
C LEU A 19 3.16 43.49 -25.55
N GLY A 20 2.27 42.49 -25.53
CA GLY A 20 0.86 42.47 -25.94
C GLY A 20 0.77 42.00 -27.40
N GLY A 21 0.31 40.76 -27.67
CA GLY A 21 0.00 40.33 -29.04
C GLY A 21 -0.21 38.82 -29.26
N CYS A 22 -1.47 38.40 -29.25
CA CYS A 22 -1.98 37.11 -29.75
C CYS A 22 -1.71 36.89 -31.25
N GLY A 23 -1.68 35.62 -31.67
CA GLY A 23 -1.78 35.27 -33.10
C GLY A 23 -1.88 33.77 -33.37
N SER A 24 -3.12 33.28 -33.50
CA SER A 24 -3.49 31.96 -34.01
C SER A 24 -3.41 31.93 -35.55
N ALA A 25 -2.97 30.82 -36.16
CA ALA A 25 -3.36 30.43 -37.52
C ALA A 25 -3.15 28.93 -37.81
N ALA A 26 -4.27 28.32 -38.18
CA ALA A 26 -4.61 27.06 -38.83
C ALA A 26 -3.57 26.28 -39.69
N GLU A 27 -3.65 24.97 -39.49
CA GLU A 27 -3.74 23.84 -40.45
C GLU A 27 -2.90 23.80 -41.74
N THR A 28 -2.24 22.65 -41.92
CA THR A 28 -2.21 21.96 -43.21
C THR A 28 -2.26 20.45 -43.00
N ALA A 29 -3.27 19.82 -43.58
CA ALA A 29 -3.53 18.39 -43.59
C ALA A 29 -2.57 17.62 -44.52
N VAL A 30 -2.27 16.37 -44.15
CA VAL A 30 -1.93 15.30 -45.12
C VAL A 30 -2.72 14.04 -44.74
N ASP A 31 -3.44 13.58 -45.74
CA ASP A 31 -4.39 12.47 -45.84
C ASP A 31 -3.66 11.11 -45.95
N THR A 32 -4.11 10.09 -45.22
CA THR A 32 -4.25 8.73 -45.81
C THR A 32 -5.20 7.82 -45.00
N SER A 33 -6.37 7.56 -45.60
CA SER A 33 -7.08 6.26 -45.71
C SER A 33 -7.55 5.49 -44.46
N SER A 34 -8.81 5.73 -44.10
CA SER A 34 -9.95 4.78 -44.06
C SER A 34 -9.77 3.34 -43.55
N GLN A 35 -10.47 3.03 -42.44
CA GLN A 35 -11.40 1.90 -42.38
C GLN A 35 -12.56 2.19 -41.43
N THR A 36 -13.76 1.89 -41.93
CA THR A 36 -15.09 2.20 -41.39
C THR A 36 -15.52 1.16 -40.35
N ALA A 37 -16.04 1.60 -39.21
CA ALA A 37 -16.91 0.80 -38.34
C ALA A 37 -17.98 1.70 -37.71
N GLU A 38 -19.22 1.21 -37.77
CA GLU A 38 -20.47 1.93 -37.51
C GLU A 38 -20.60 2.41 -36.05
N THR A 39 -20.98 3.68 -35.88
CA THR A 39 -21.31 4.27 -34.58
C THR A 39 -22.82 4.31 -34.41
N THR A 40 -23.34 3.56 -33.45
CA THR A 40 -24.69 3.73 -32.92
C THR A 40 -24.69 4.93 -31.99
N THR A 41 -25.40 5.98 -32.39
CA THR A 41 -25.67 7.18 -31.59
C THR A 41 -26.51 6.85 -30.36
N THR A 42 -25.92 6.99 -29.17
CA THR A 42 -26.66 7.28 -27.94
C THR A 42 -26.07 8.58 -27.38
N THR A 43 -26.92 9.59 -27.30
CA THR A 43 -26.64 10.90 -26.75
C THR A 43 -26.37 10.81 -25.25
N ASP A 44 -25.13 11.06 -24.84
CA ASP A 44 -24.81 11.50 -23.48
C ASP A 44 -24.47 12.99 -23.53
N ALA A 45 -25.35 13.79 -22.95
CA ALA A 45 -25.21 15.24 -22.81
C ALA A 45 -25.44 15.66 -21.35
N GLY A 46 -25.14 14.77 -20.39
CA GLY A 46 -25.27 15.04 -18.95
C GLY A 46 -23.94 15.31 -18.24
N ALA A 47 -22.84 14.66 -18.65
CA ALA A 47 -21.60 14.69 -17.86
C ALA A 47 -20.82 16.03 -17.90
N SER A 48 -21.01 16.85 -18.94
CA SER A 48 -20.19 18.06 -19.12
C SER A 48 -20.69 19.29 -18.34
N SER A 49 -21.95 19.33 -17.89
CA SER A 49 -22.46 20.47 -17.10
C SER A 49 -22.23 20.30 -15.61
N ASP A 50 -22.25 19.06 -15.11
CA ASP A 50 -22.07 18.79 -13.67
C ASP A 50 -20.59 18.93 -13.25
N ALA A 51 -19.63 18.48 -14.07
CA ALA A 51 -18.21 18.64 -13.77
C ALA A 51 -17.76 20.11 -13.69
N ALA A 52 -18.38 21.00 -14.48
CA ALA A 52 -18.11 22.43 -14.42
C ALA A 52 -18.70 23.08 -13.16
N ALA A 53 -19.89 22.64 -12.73
CA ALA A 53 -20.57 23.16 -11.55
C ALA A 53 -19.93 22.69 -10.22
N THR A 54 -19.37 21.48 -10.16
CA THR A 54 -18.63 20.98 -8.99
C THR A 54 -17.30 21.70 -8.80
N SER A 55 -16.57 21.97 -9.90
CA SER A 55 -15.32 22.75 -9.87
C SER A 55 -15.52 24.16 -9.28
N ASP A 56 -16.67 24.79 -9.56
CA ASP A 56 -17.01 26.12 -9.06
C ASP A 56 -17.26 26.13 -7.53
N LYS A 57 -17.84 25.07 -6.96
CA LYS A 57 -18.06 24.96 -5.50
C LYS A 57 -16.77 24.76 -4.72
N ALA A 58 -15.90 23.84 -5.16
CA ALA A 58 -14.63 23.58 -4.51
C ALA A 58 -13.73 24.82 -4.47
N ALA A 59 -13.62 25.53 -5.61
CA ALA A 59 -12.86 26.77 -5.70
C ALA A 59 -13.44 27.87 -4.81
N GLN A 60 -14.76 27.99 -4.72
CA GLN A 60 -15.43 28.97 -3.87
C GLN A 60 -15.17 28.71 -2.39
N ALA A 61 -15.25 27.45 -1.92
CA ALA A 61 -14.99 27.10 -0.52
C ALA A 61 -13.56 27.49 -0.09
N ILE A 62 -12.55 27.25 -0.95
CA ILE A 62 -11.16 27.66 -0.70
C ILE A 62 -11.05 29.20 -0.63
N ALA A 63 -11.71 29.91 -1.55
CA ALA A 63 -11.68 31.37 -1.56
C ALA A 63 -12.30 31.97 -0.30
N ASP A 64 -13.42 31.42 0.15
CA ASP A 64 -14.11 31.86 1.37
C ASP A 64 -13.24 31.60 2.61
N ARG A 65 -12.60 30.43 2.70
CA ARG A 65 -11.68 30.08 3.80
C ARG A 65 -10.49 31.02 3.86
N LYS A 66 -9.85 31.31 2.72
CA LYS A 66 -8.74 32.28 2.63
C LYS A 66 -9.18 33.68 3.05
N ALA A 67 -10.36 34.13 2.62
CA ALA A 67 -10.89 35.43 3.00
C ALA A 67 -11.18 35.53 4.51
N GLU A 68 -11.66 34.45 5.13
CA GLU A 68 -11.84 34.43 6.59
C GLU A 68 -10.49 34.41 7.31
N ALA A 69 -9.51 33.63 6.87
CA ALA A 69 -8.17 33.61 7.44
C ALA A 69 -7.46 34.98 7.35
N GLU A 70 -7.61 35.69 6.22
CA GLU A 70 -7.12 37.07 6.07
C GLU A 70 -7.78 38.04 7.07
N LYS A 71 -9.04 37.79 7.43
CA LYS A 71 -9.83 38.62 8.35
C LYS A 71 -9.57 38.29 9.82
N SER A 72 -9.48 37.01 10.17
CA SER A 72 -9.28 36.53 11.55
C SER A 72 -7.80 36.55 11.96
N GLY A 73 -6.89 36.35 11.00
CA GLY A 73 -5.48 36.07 11.26
C GLY A 73 -5.22 34.63 11.73
N GLU A 74 -6.22 33.76 11.66
CA GLU A 74 -6.18 32.36 12.10
C GLU A 74 -6.59 31.45 10.94
N TYR A 75 -5.81 30.39 10.72
CA TYR A 75 -6.13 29.34 9.74
C TYR A 75 -6.83 28.19 10.44
N GLU A 76 -7.87 27.64 9.80
CA GLU A 76 -8.42 26.33 10.16
C GLU A 76 -7.33 25.27 10.05
N LYS A 77 -7.42 24.21 10.85
CA LYS A 77 -6.42 23.14 10.90
C LYS A 77 -7.05 21.79 10.56
N VAL A 78 -6.37 21.01 9.75
CA VAL A 78 -6.68 19.59 9.47
C VAL A 78 -5.51 18.72 9.94
N ILE A 79 -5.80 17.72 10.77
CA ILE A 79 -4.79 16.76 11.28
C ILE A 79 -4.92 15.42 10.55
N ILE A 80 -3.82 14.96 9.96
CA ILE A 80 -3.70 13.68 9.26
C ILE A 80 -2.89 12.71 10.12
N SER A 81 -3.49 11.59 10.52
CA SER A 81 -2.85 10.57 11.35
C SER A 81 -2.54 9.29 10.59
N PHE A 82 -1.31 8.80 10.72
CA PHE A 82 -0.90 7.48 10.25
C PHE A 82 0.25 6.93 11.10
N PHE A 83 0.63 5.69 10.86
CA PHE A 83 1.72 5.07 11.61
C PHE A 83 3.02 4.99 10.81
N ASP A 84 4.13 4.91 11.53
CA ASP A 84 5.39 4.41 11.01
C ASP A 84 5.93 3.30 11.94
N TRP A 85 7.13 2.79 11.65
CA TRP A 85 7.73 1.71 12.42
C TRP A 85 8.52 2.18 13.66
N THR A 86 8.69 3.48 13.85
CA THR A 86 9.60 4.03 14.87
C THR A 86 8.98 5.12 15.75
N GLY A 87 7.76 5.55 15.43
CA GLY A 87 7.07 6.67 16.02
C GLY A 87 7.46 8.02 15.41
N ARG A 88 7.02 9.09 16.09
CA ARG A 88 7.21 10.48 15.66
C ARG A 88 8.64 10.77 15.15
N PRO A 89 8.82 11.09 13.85
CA PRO A 89 10.12 11.46 13.30
C PRO A 89 10.67 12.76 13.90
N ALA A 90 11.99 12.87 14.01
CA ALA A 90 12.66 14.05 14.56
C ALA A 90 12.37 15.33 13.75
N GLY A 91 12.23 15.19 12.43
CA GLY A 91 11.98 16.30 11.50
C GLY A 91 10.51 16.71 11.39
N LEU A 92 9.57 16.06 12.10
CA LEU A 92 8.14 16.20 11.84
C LEU A 92 7.62 17.65 11.95
N ASP A 93 8.09 18.44 12.93
CA ASP A 93 7.67 19.85 13.07
C ASP A 93 8.03 20.70 11.84
N ARG A 94 9.20 20.42 11.24
CA ARG A 94 9.66 21.13 10.04
C ARG A 94 8.84 20.73 8.81
N ILE A 95 8.45 19.46 8.73
CA ILE A 95 7.57 18.96 7.67
C ILE A 95 6.18 19.57 7.81
N ASN A 96 5.61 19.59 9.01
CA ASN A 96 4.30 20.21 9.29
C ASN A 96 4.28 21.70 8.96
N GLU A 97 5.33 22.46 9.28
CA GLU A 97 5.39 23.87 8.89
C GLU A 97 5.42 24.04 7.37
N ALA A 98 6.23 23.26 6.64
CA ALA A 98 6.27 23.37 5.17
C ALA A 98 4.97 22.90 4.51
N LEU A 99 4.31 21.89 5.09
CA LEU A 99 3.02 21.42 4.64
C LEU A 99 1.97 22.51 4.83
N SER A 100 1.92 23.11 6.03
CA SER A 100 1.04 24.24 6.34
C SER A 100 1.34 25.48 5.48
N GLU A 101 2.60 25.82 5.22
CA GLU A 101 2.97 26.93 4.32
C GLU A 101 2.37 26.75 2.93
N HIS A 102 2.50 25.54 2.37
CA HIS A 102 1.92 25.19 1.07
C HIS A 102 0.39 25.19 1.10
N THR A 103 -0.23 24.58 2.12
CA THR A 103 -1.70 24.46 2.20
C THR A 103 -2.38 25.77 2.55
N ARG A 104 -1.72 26.72 3.23
CA ARG A 104 -2.23 28.10 3.36
C ARG A 104 -2.36 28.76 1.99
N GLU A 105 -1.36 28.57 1.12
CA GLU A 105 -1.38 29.12 -0.23
C GLU A 105 -2.38 28.41 -1.14
N THR A 106 -2.47 27.08 -1.10
CA THR A 106 -3.30 26.30 -2.03
C THR A 106 -4.74 26.13 -1.53
N LEU A 107 -4.94 25.76 -0.26
CA LEU A 107 -6.23 25.40 0.33
C LEU A 107 -6.77 26.43 1.36
N GLY A 108 -5.94 27.36 1.82
CA GLY A 108 -6.35 28.35 2.83
C GLY A 108 -6.46 27.81 4.26
N LEU A 109 -5.70 26.77 4.60
CA LEU A 109 -5.71 26.12 5.91
C LEU A 109 -4.33 25.57 6.29
N ASP A 110 -4.16 25.23 7.57
CA ASP A 110 -3.01 24.49 8.09
C ASP A 110 -3.25 22.99 8.01
N VAL A 111 -2.24 22.24 7.56
CA VAL A 111 -2.23 20.78 7.64
C VAL A 111 -1.05 20.33 8.47
N GLU A 112 -1.32 19.45 9.43
CA GLU A 112 -0.31 18.82 10.28
C GLU A 112 -0.42 17.30 10.20
N LEU A 113 0.74 16.65 10.14
CA LEU A 113 0.86 15.20 10.26
C LEU A 113 1.03 14.81 11.73
N GLN A 114 0.34 13.74 12.11
CA GLN A 114 0.48 13.05 13.38
C GLN A 114 0.94 11.61 13.12
N ILE A 115 2.23 11.35 13.33
CA ILE A 115 2.83 10.04 13.10
C ILE A 115 3.04 9.32 14.44
N ILE A 116 2.45 8.13 14.56
CA ILE A 116 2.47 7.31 15.77
C ILE A 116 3.20 6.00 15.48
N ASP A 117 3.86 5.44 16.50
CA ASP A 117 4.49 4.13 16.36
C ASP A 117 3.44 3.04 16.08
N SER A 118 3.75 2.13 15.15
CA SER A 118 2.86 1.02 14.76
C SER A 118 2.29 0.23 15.94
N ALA A 119 3.05 0.02 17.02
CA ALA A 119 2.58 -0.74 18.17
C ALA A 119 1.55 0.03 19.01
N ALA A 120 1.58 1.37 18.97
CA ALA A 120 0.67 2.23 19.73
C ALA A 120 -0.52 2.73 18.90
N TYR A 121 -0.37 2.87 17.58
CA TYR A 121 -1.35 3.52 16.70
C TYR A 121 -2.77 3.01 16.88
N GLY A 122 -2.97 1.68 16.96
CA GLY A 122 -4.30 1.10 17.07
C GLY A 122 -5.06 1.49 18.34
N ASP A 123 -4.37 1.63 19.47
CA ASP A 123 -5.00 2.01 20.74
C ASP A 123 -5.10 3.53 20.91
N ASP A 124 -4.07 4.27 20.48
CA ASP A 124 -4.04 5.73 20.52
C ASP A 124 -5.13 6.32 19.61
N MET A 125 -5.29 5.80 18.39
CA MET A 125 -6.33 6.26 17.49
C MET A 125 -7.74 6.01 18.02
N LYS A 126 -8.01 4.84 18.62
CA LYS A 126 -9.32 4.57 19.25
C LYS A 126 -9.61 5.57 20.36
N LEU A 127 -8.60 5.94 21.15
CA LEU A 127 -8.75 6.94 22.19
C LEU A 127 -9.04 8.32 21.59
N MET A 128 -8.30 8.75 20.58
CA MET A 128 -8.49 10.06 19.95
C MET A 128 -9.87 10.18 19.30
N LEU A 129 -10.25 9.20 18.47
CA LEU A 129 -11.53 9.15 17.75
C LEU A 129 -12.74 9.10 18.70
N SER A 130 -12.56 8.59 19.93
CA SER A 130 -13.63 8.52 20.94
C SER A 130 -13.64 9.65 21.96
N SER A 131 -12.50 10.32 22.19
CA SER A 131 -12.36 11.38 23.21
C SER A 131 -12.63 12.79 22.69
N GLY A 132 -12.67 12.98 21.36
CA GLY A 132 -12.82 14.28 20.72
C GLY A 132 -11.51 15.05 20.60
N GLU A 133 -10.35 14.39 20.79
CA GLU A 133 -9.07 14.92 20.34
C GLU A 133 -9.10 15.07 18.81
N GLN A 134 -8.55 16.17 18.29
CA GLN A 134 -8.64 16.46 16.87
C GLN A 134 -7.77 15.50 16.06
N VAL A 135 -8.43 14.68 15.25
CA VAL A 135 -7.85 13.95 14.11
C VAL A 135 -8.92 13.97 13.03
N ASP A 136 -8.56 14.42 11.83
CA ASP A 136 -9.53 14.68 10.77
C ASP A 136 -9.45 13.62 9.66
N ILE A 137 -8.25 13.21 9.30
CA ILE A 137 -7.99 12.14 8.32
C ILE A 137 -7.14 11.07 8.98
N PHE A 138 -7.45 9.80 8.75
CA PHE A 138 -6.63 8.71 9.28
C PHE A 138 -6.59 7.47 8.39
N SER A 139 -5.50 6.73 8.51
CA SER A 139 -5.37 5.42 7.88
C SER A 139 -6.03 4.32 8.70
N THR A 140 -6.75 3.42 8.03
CA THR A 140 -7.39 2.26 8.66
C THR A 140 -6.49 1.02 8.72
N CYS A 141 -5.23 1.09 8.25
CA CYS A 141 -4.37 -0.08 8.11
C CYS A 141 -4.19 -0.94 9.37
N ILE A 142 -4.14 -0.32 10.55
CA ILE A 142 -4.05 -1.05 11.83
C ILE A 142 -5.41 -1.13 12.54
N LEU A 143 -6.26 -0.11 12.41
CA LEU A 143 -7.58 -0.07 13.05
C LEU A 143 -8.58 -1.04 12.43
N GLY A 144 -8.39 -1.37 11.15
CA GLY A 144 -9.37 -2.04 10.30
C GLY A 144 -10.43 -1.07 9.77
N TYR A 145 -10.81 -1.24 8.51
CA TYR A 145 -11.83 -0.40 7.88
C TYR A 145 -13.23 -0.66 8.46
N ASN A 146 -13.69 -1.91 8.43
CA ASN A 146 -14.98 -2.31 9.01
C ASN A 146 -15.11 -1.97 10.50
N PRO A 147 -14.12 -2.28 11.37
CA PRO A 147 -14.16 -1.83 12.77
C PRO A 147 -14.29 -0.32 12.92
N SER A 148 -13.69 0.48 12.03
CA SER A 148 -13.80 1.95 12.06
C SER A 148 -15.22 2.42 11.70
N ILE A 149 -15.87 1.76 10.73
CA ILE A 149 -17.29 1.99 10.37
C ILE A 149 -18.21 1.59 11.51
N ASN A 150 -18.08 0.37 12.02
CA ASN A 150 -18.97 -0.18 13.06
C ASN A 150 -18.90 0.60 14.38
N ASN A 151 -17.75 1.22 14.69
CA ASN A 151 -17.60 2.08 15.85
C ASN A 151 -18.04 3.54 15.62
N GLY A 152 -18.51 3.89 14.41
CA GLY A 152 -18.99 5.22 14.07
C GLY A 152 -17.88 6.28 13.97
N TYR A 153 -16.65 5.87 13.67
CA TYR A 153 -15.51 6.80 13.57
C TYR A 153 -15.42 7.52 12.22
N VAL A 154 -16.02 6.96 11.17
CA VAL A 154 -15.80 7.41 9.79
C VAL A 154 -17.02 8.13 9.22
N LEU A 155 -16.76 9.23 8.53
CA LEU A 155 -17.74 10.04 7.83
C LEU A 155 -18.24 9.32 6.56
N ASP A 156 -19.54 9.40 6.29
CA ASP A 156 -20.11 9.12 4.97
C ASP A 156 -19.62 10.20 3.99
N LEU A 157 -18.71 9.86 3.09
CA LEU A 157 -18.09 10.84 2.19
C LEU A 157 -19.09 11.40 1.17
N GLU A 158 -20.19 10.69 0.90
CA GLU A 158 -21.18 11.03 -0.12
C GLU A 158 -22.40 11.76 0.45
N GLU A 159 -22.49 11.87 1.78
CA GLU A 159 -23.53 12.65 2.44
C GLU A 159 -23.60 14.05 1.82
N ASP A 160 -24.82 14.51 1.52
CA ASP A 160 -25.11 15.79 0.87
C ASP A 160 -24.33 16.06 -0.45
N GLY A 161 -23.82 15.04 -1.13
CA GLY A 161 -23.09 15.15 -2.39
C GLY A 161 -21.65 15.66 -2.23
N MET A 162 -21.10 15.62 -1.01
CA MET A 162 -19.80 16.21 -0.70
C MET A 162 -18.64 15.59 -1.50
N PHE A 163 -18.60 14.26 -1.63
CA PHE A 163 -17.57 13.60 -2.43
C PHE A 163 -17.59 14.10 -3.88
N ASP A 164 -18.78 14.27 -4.46
CA ASP A 164 -18.92 14.73 -5.83
C ASP A 164 -18.51 16.18 -6.04
N ASP A 165 -18.81 17.03 -5.05
CA ASP A 165 -18.51 18.45 -5.06
C ASP A 165 -17.03 18.76 -4.79
N TYR A 166 -16.36 17.97 -3.94
CA TYR A 166 -15.04 18.33 -3.39
C TYR A 166 -13.89 17.34 -3.66
N CYS A 167 -14.17 16.13 -4.18
CA CYS A 167 -13.15 15.08 -4.39
C CYS A 167 -12.97 14.68 -5.87
N ASN A 168 -12.99 15.66 -6.78
CA ASN A 168 -12.81 15.40 -8.22
C ASN A 168 -11.44 14.82 -8.55
N GLY A 169 -10.38 15.24 -7.86
CA GLY A 169 -9.04 14.69 -8.03
C GLY A 169 -8.98 13.20 -7.74
N ILE A 170 -9.60 12.75 -6.64
CA ILE A 170 -9.70 11.33 -6.31
C ILE A 170 -10.45 10.57 -7.40
N LYS A 171 -11.59 11.08 -7.88
CA LYS A 171 -12.35 10.46 -8.97
C LYS A 171 -11.57 10.37 -10.29
N GLU A 172 -10.65 11.30 -10.54
CA GLU A 172 -9.77 11.26 -11.71
C GLU A 172 -8.59 10.28 -11.54
N LYS A 173 -8.08 10.13 -10.32
CA LYS A 173 -6.88 9.32 -10.03
C LYS A 173 -7.19 7.87 -9.66
N VAL A 174 -8.34 7.63 -9.05
CA VAL A 174 -8.78 6.30 -8.60
C VAL A 174 -9.89 5.82 -9.52
N ARG A 175 -9.72 4.60 -10.06
CA ARG A 175 -10.75 3.99 -10.90
C ARG A 175 -12.06 3.79 -10.12
N ALA A 176 -13.19 3.96 -10.80
CA ALA A 176 -14.51 3.83 -10.18
C ALA A 176 -14.73 2.46 -9.51
N ASP A 177 -14.28 1.37 -10.12
CA ASP A 177 -14.42 0.02 -9.54
C ASP A 177 -13.59 -0.16 -8.25
N TYR A 178 -12.51 0.59 -8.07
CA TYR A 178 -11.74 0.59 -6.83
C TYR A 178 -12.38 1.45 -5.74
N LEU A 179 -13.00 2.57 -6.10
CA LEU A 179 -13.84 3.31 -5.16
C LEU A 179 -15.05 2.46 -4.72
N ASP A 180 -15.69 1.77 -5.66
CA ASP A 180 -16.82 0.89 -5.37
C ASP A 180 -16.43 -0.28 -4.46
N ALA A 181 -15.21 -0.82 -4.58
CA ALA A 181 -14.68 -1.84 -3.68
C ALA A 181 -14.53 -1.35 -2.23
N CYS A 182 -14.44 -0.04 -2.00
CA CYS A 182 -14.44 0.56 -0.67
C CYS A 182 -15.84 0.85 -0.11
N ARG A 183 -16.92 0.52 -0.83
CA ARG A 183 -18.28 0.76 -0.33
C ARG A 183 -18.70 -0.33 0.65
N VAL A 184 -19.31 0.10 1.75
CA VAL A 184 -19.91 -0.80 2.75
C VAL A 184 -21.38 -0.45 2.88
N GLY A 185 -22.27 -1.40 2.58
CA GLY A 185 -23.71 -1.15 2.52
C GLY A 185 -24.12 -0.12 1.46
N GLY A 186 -23.32 0.03 0.40
CA GLY A 186 -23.54 1.00 -0.68
C GLY A 186 -22.94 2.39 -0.44
N VAL A 187 -22.43 2.67 0.76
CA VAL A 187 -21.90 3.98 1.16
C VAL A 187 -20.36 3.98 1.08
N LEU A 188 -19.76 5.06 0.58
CA LEU A 188 -18.32 5.26 0.56
C LEU A 188 -17.85 5.94 1.86
N TYR A 189 -17.13 5.20 2.72
CA TYR A 189 -16.59 5.74 3.98
C TYR A 189 -15.09 6.06 3.93
N GLY A 190 -14.41 5.68 2.85
CA GLY A 190 -12.97 5.84 2.72
C GLY A 190 -12.50 5.66 1.29
N THR A 191 -11.31 6.19 1.00
CA THR A 191 -10.71 6.14 -0.34
C THR A 191 -9.47 5.25 -0.31
N PRO A 192 -9.30 4.33 -1.29
CA PRO A 192 -8.15 3.42 -1.28
C PRO A 192 -6.87 4.18 -1.67
N PRO A 193 -5.71 3.87 -1.08
CA PRO A 193 -4.45 4.40 -1.57
C PRO A 193 -4.13 3.83 -2.96
N ILE A 194 -3.56 4.63 -3.86
CA ILE A 194 -3.10 4.16 -5.16
C ILE A 194 -1.80 3.37 -4.96
N LYS A 195 -1.91 2.05 -5.08
CA LYS A 195 -0.82 1.10 -4.81
C LYS A 195 -0.92 -0.15 -5.69
N ASP A 196 -0.06 -1.12 -5.41
CA ASP A 196 -0.23 -2.52 -5.79
C ASP A 196 -1.49 -3.11 -5.14
N TYR A 197 -2.54 -3.26 -5.94
CA TYR A 197 -3.72 -4.05 -5.58
C TYR A 197 -3.53 -5.50 -6.04
N ALA A 198 -2.91 -5.69 -7.20
CA ALA A 198 -2.36 -6.96 -7.62
C ALA A 198 -0.99 -7.17 -6.99
N ILE A 199 -0.62 -8.43 -6.80
CA ILE A 199 0.70 -8.88 -6.39
C ILE A 199 1.15 -10.02 -7.29
N GLU A 200 2.45 -10.20 -7.48
CA GLU A 200 3.01 -11.42 -8.06
C GLU A 200 3.46 -12.28 -6.88
N THR A 201 2.83 -13.42 -6.72
CA THR A 201 3.08 -14.33 -5.60
C THR A 201 4.45 -15.00 -5.73
N CYS A 202 4.96 -15.58 -4.64
CA CYS A 202 6.20 -16.37 -4.63
C CYS A 202 7.44 -15.65 -5.21
N ALA A 203 7.69 -14.40 -4.82
CA ALA A 203 8.97 -13.77 -5.09
C ALA A 203 10.02 -14.29 -4.10
N VAL A 204 10.89 -15.19 -4.53
CA VAL A 204 12.03 -15.65 -3.70
C VAL A 204 13.17 -14.67 -3.88
N VAL A 205 13.63 -14.10 -2.76
CA VAL A 205 14.60 -13.01 -2.75
C VAL A 205 15.90 -13.50 -2.11
N VAL A 206 17.03 -13.32 -2.78
CA VAL A 206 18.36 -13.79 -2.32
C VAL A 206 19.36 -12.64 -2.38
N GLY A 207 20.19 -12.49 -1.35
CA GLY A 207 21.27 -11.49 -1.38
C GLY A 207 22.20 -11.72 -2.58
N GLN A 208 22.40 -10.70 -3.41
CA GLN A 208 23.12 -10.81 -4.68
C GLN A 208 24.54 -11.34 -4.46
N GLU A 209 25.20 -10.94 -3.37
CA GLU A 209 26.54 -11.39 -3.03
C GLU A 209 26.63 -12.91 -2.79
N TYR A 210 25.54 -13.55 -2.37
CA TYR A 210 25.49 -14.98 -2.14
C TYR A 210 25.36 -15.76 -3.45
N LEU A 211 24.56 -15.25 -4.40
CA LEU A 211 24.47 -15.78 -5.77
C LEU A 211 25.82 -15.69 -6.48
N ASP A 212 26.48 -14.53 -6.39
CA ASP A 212 27.80 -14.31 -6.97
C ASP A 212 28.84 -15.28 -6.40
N ALA A 213 28.78 -15.55 -5.08
CA ALA A 213 29.71 -16.43 -4.39
C ALA A 213 29.58 -17.92 -4.75
N ILE A 214 28.39 -18.36 -5.17
CA ILE A 214 28.16 -19.69 -5.74
C ILE A 214 28.31 -19.70 -7.28
N GLY A 215 28.47 -18.53 -7.89
CA GLY A 215 28.61 -18.39 -9.35
C GLY A 215 27.31 -18.63 -10.10
N TYR A 216 26.17 -18.34 -9.49
CA TYR A 216 24.86 -18.48 -10.12
C TYR A 216 24.64 -17.37 -11.15
N ASP A 217 24.22 -17.75 -12.35
CA ASP A 217 24.04 -16.83 -13.49
C ASP A 217 22.55 -16.74 -13.84
N THR A 218 21.90 -15.68 -13.33
CA THR A 218 20.47 -15.42 -13.55
C THR A 218 20.15 -15.06 -15.00
N SER A 219 21.13 -14.70 -15.83
CA SER A 219 20.92 -14.28 -17.23
C SER A 219 20.43 -15.42 -18.13
N LYS A 220 20.50 -16.66 -17.67
CA LYS A 220 20.01 -17.85 -18.37
C LYS A 220 18.52 -18.10 -18.15
N LEU A 221 17.92 -17.49 -17.14
CA LEU A 221 16.50 -17.58 -16.87
C LEU A 221 15.72 -16.67 -17.82
N SER A 222 14.51 -17.09 -18.19
CA SER A 222 13.57 -16.18 -18.82
C SER A 222 13.20 -15.06 -17.86
N VAL A 223 12.80 -13.90 -18.38
CA VAL A 223 12.37 -12.76 -17.58
C VAL A 223 10.86 -12.61 -17.70
N GLY A 224 10.17 -12.46 -16.56
CA GLY A 224 8.73 -12.23 -16.50
C GLY A 224 8.35 -10.79 -16.83
N ASP A 225 7.05 -10.51 -16.85
CA ASP A 225 6.52 -9.19 -17.24
C ASP A 225 6.94 -8.06 -16.28
N LEU A 226 7.23 -8.40 -15.01
CA LEU A 226 7.76 -7.47 -14.00
C LEU A 226 9.27 -7.20 -14.13
N GLY A 227 9.96 -7.83 -15.08
CA GLY A 227 11.41 -7.68 -15.26
C GLY A 227 12.26 -8.58 -14.35
N TYR A 228 11.63 -9.51 -13.63
CA TYR A 228 12.34 -10.45 -12.74
C TYR A 228 12.61 -11.80 -13.42
N PRO A 229 13.75 -12.45 -13.18
CA PRO A 229 14.02 -13.82 -13.59
C PRO A 229 12.91 -14.79 -13.13
N LYS A 230 12.26 -15.48 -14.07
CA LYS A 230 11.32 -16.57 -13.76
C LYS A 230 12.12 -17.81 -13.35
N ALA A 231 11.75 -18.40 -12.23
CA ALA A 231 12.38 -19.60 -11.68
C ALA A 231 11.31 -20.63 -11.26
N THR A 232 11.72 -21.89 -11.15
CA THR A 232 10.90 -22.96 -10.57
C THR A 232 11.34 -23.26 -9.14
N TRP A 233 10.50 -23.95 -8.37
CA TRP A 233 10.90 -24.45 -7.05
C TRP A 233 12.12 -25.37 -7.10
N ASP A 234 12.34 -26.09 -8.20
CA ASP A 234 13.55 -26.91 -8.38
C ASP A 234 14.80 -26.03 -8.53
N ASP A 235 14.71 -24.93 -9.29
CA ASP A 235 15.80 -23.95 -9.40
C ASP A 235 16.12 -23.32 -8.04
N ILE A 236 15.09 -22.94 -7.28
CA ILE A 236 15.24 -22.39 -5.92
C ILE A 236 15.87 -23.41 -4.98
N ASN A 237 15.44 -24.67 -5.00
CA ASN A 237 15.98 -25.72 -4.17
C ASN A 237 17.46 -26.01 -4.48
N ASP A 238 17.85 -25.96 -5.76
CA ASP A 238 19.26 -26.09 -6.18
C ASP A 238 20.11 -24.91 -5.68
N ILE A 239 19.61 -23.67 -5.81
CA ILE A 239 20.27 -22.48 -5.25
C ILE A 239 20.45 -22.66 -3.73
N PHE A 240 19.39 -23.06 -3.01
CA PHE A 240 19.42 -23.21 -1.56
C PHE A 240 20.42 -24.27 -1.10
N ALA A 241 20.52 -25.39 -1.81
CA ALA A 241 21.52 -26.42 -1.54
C ALA A 241 22.95 -25.90 -1.69
N GLN A 242 23.23 -25.17 -2.78
CA GLN A 242 24.55 -24.57 -3.02
C GLN A 242 24.89 -23.51 -1.97
N LEU A 243 23.90 -22.69 -1.57
CA LEU A 243 24.07 -21.69 -0.51
C LEU A 243 24.38 -22.34 0.83
N HIS A 244 23.67 -23.41 1.20
CA HIS A 244 23.91 -24.12 2.46
C HIS A 244 25.31 -24.75 2.50
N GLU A 245 25.75 -25.38 1.40
CA GLU A 245 27.10 -25.96 1.31
C GLU A 245 28.18 -24.87 1.45
N LYS A 246 27.96 -23.71 0.83
CA LYS A 246 28.93 -22.61 0.80
C LYS A 246 29.00 -21.82 2.10
N PHE A 247 27.86 -21.62 2.76
CA PHE A 247 27.68 -20.78 3.93
C PHE A 247 27.04 -21.55 5.09
N PRO A 248 27.70 -22.60 5.62
CA PRO A 248 27.13 -23.46 6.65
C PRO A 248 26.95 -22.76 8.01
N ASP A 249 27.48 -21.55 8.19
CA ASP A 249 27.30 -20.71 9.38
C ASP A 249 26.06 -19.80 9.30
N LYS A 250 25.31 -19.84 8.18
CA LYS A 250 24.13 -19.02 7.93
C LYS A 250 22.90 -19.89 7.71
N TYR A 251 21.73 -19.32 7.99
CA TYR A 251 20.48 -19.89 7.54
C TYR A 251 20.23 -19.50 6.09
N VAL A 252 19.71 -20.44 5.31
CA VAL A 252 19.42 -20.17 3.90
C VAL A 252 18.19 -19.30 3.78
N PHE A 253 17.12 -19.64 4.52
CA PHE A 253 15.82 -19.00 4.33
C PHE A 253 15.23 -18.48 5.65
N ALA A 254 14.74 -17.23 5.62
CA ALA A 254 14.07 -16.57 6.73
C ALA A 254 12.57 -16.83 6.71
N ILE A 255 12.15 -18.02 7.16
CA ILE A 255 10.73 -18.42 7.21
C ILE A 255 9.90 -17.57 8.17
N GLN A 256 8.63 -17.34 7.81
CA GLN A 256 7.63 -16.60 8.58
C GLN A 256 6.25 -17.27 8.53
N ASP A 257 5.28 -16.80 9.30
CA ASP A 257 3.92 -17.38 9.32
C ASP A 257 3.10 -17.05 8.06
N ASN A 258 3.43 -15.95 7.38
CA ASN A 258 2.68 -15.44 6.25
C ASN A 258 3.13 -16.00 4.88
N GLU A 259 3.90 -17.10 4.83
CA GLU A 259 4.37 -17.68 3.55
C GLU A 259 3.19 -18.01 2.62
N LEU A 260 2.08 -18.50 3.15
CA LEU A 260 0.89 -18.78 2.35
C LEU A 260 0.29 -17.50 1.74
N THR A 261 0.28 -16.40 2.50
CA THR A 261 -0.18 -15.09 2.01
C THR A 261 0.72 -14.51 0.92
N GLN A 262 2.03 -14.66 1.09
CA GLN A 262 3.02 -14.16 0.13
C GLN A 262 3.15 -15.08 -1.10
N GLY A 263 2.87 -16.37 -0.92
CA GLY A 263 3.19 -17.43 -1.87
C GLY A 263 1.99 -18.07 -2.57
N SER A 264 0.77 -17.58 -2.39
CA SER A 264 -0.37 -18.22 -3.05
C SER A 264 -1.45 -17.26 -3.50
N SER A 265 -2.23 -17.74 -4.46
CA SER A 265 -3.49 -17.13 -4.88
C SER A 265 -4.67 -17.54 -3.99
N VAL A 266 -4.44 -18.01 -2.76
CA VAL A 266 -5.52 -18.29 -1.81
C VAL A 266 -6.04 -16.97 -1.27
N ASP A 267 -7.32 -16.71 -1.48
CA ASP A 267 -7.98 -15.54 -0.93
C ASP A 267 -8.44 -15.81 0.51
N ASN A 268 -7.94 -15.02 1.45
CA ASN A 268 -8.32 -15.11 2.85
C ASN A 268 -9.67 -14.44 3.16
N ILE A 269 -10.33 -13.84 2.15
CA ILE A 269 -11.68 -13.28 2.27
C ILE A 269 -11.75 -12.26 3.42
N ALA A 270 -10.82 -11.31 3.36
CA ALA A 270 -10.77 -10.14 4.22
C ALA A 270 -10.65 -10.43 5.73
N GLY A 271 -9.65 -11.22 6.15
CA GLY A 271 -9.17 -11.13 7.53
C GLY A 271 -8.39 -12.31 8.10
N ASP A 272 -8.63 -13.54 7.63
CA ASP A 272 -8.06 -14.73 8.24
C ASP A 272 -8.10 -15.96 7.33
N TYR A 273 -7.35 -17.01 7.67
CA TYR A 273 -7.32 -18.27 6.94
C TYR A 273 -8.34 -19.30 7.47
N PHE A 274 -9.35 -18.87 8.25
CA PHE A 274 -10.44 -19.73 8.71
C PHE A 274 -11.60 -19.66 7.71
N GLY A 275 -11.51 -20.50 6.68
CA GLY A 275 -12.41 -20.43 5.51
C GLY A 275 -11.90 -19.41 4.50
N THR A 276 -11.56 -19.91 3.31
CA THR A 276 -10.86 -19.19 2.24
C THR A 276 -11.49 -19.49 0.89
N LEU A 277 -11.14 -18.74 -0.16
CA LEU A 277 -11.35 -19.21 -1.53
C LEU A 277 -10.04 -19.81 -2.05
N LEU A 278 -10.06 -21.10 -2.36
CA LEU A 278 -8.94 -21.80 -2.98
C LEU A 278 -8.88 -21.58 -4.50
N ASP A 279 -10.01 -21.21 -5.11
CA ASP A 279 -10.14 -20.83 -6.52
C ASP A 279 -10.90 -19.49 -6.61
N PRO A 280 -10.30 -18.39 -6.14
CA PRO A 280 -11.00 -17.10 -6.02
C PRO A 280 -11.42 -16.52 -7.36
N GLN A 281 -10.75 -16.90 -8.46
CA GLN A 281 -11.09 -16.44 -9.80
C GLN A 281 -12.40 -17.05 -10.31
N ASN A 282 -12.75 -18.27 -9.89
CA ASN A 282 -13.87 -19.01 -10.49
C ASN A 282 -14.96 -19.41 -9.48
N SER A 283 -14.67 -19.40 -8.18
CA SER A 283 -15.54 -19.90 -7.13
C SER A 283 -15.74 -18.90 -6.00
N LEU A 284 -16.96 -18.83 -5.46
CA LEU A 284 -17.28 -18.14 -4.20
C LEU A 284 -17.47 -19.13 -3.03
N LYS A 285 -17.04 -20.37 -3.20
CA LYS A 285 -17.15 -21.40 -2.17
C LYS A 285 -16.04 -21.23 -1.13
N ILE A 286 -16.45 -20.99 0.11
CA ILE A 286 -15.57 -20.99 1.29
C ILE A 286 -15.12 -22.42 1.59
N GLU A 287 -13.80 -22.61 1.65
CA GLU A 287 -13.14 -23.90 1.80
C GLU A 287 -12.04 -23.86 2.87
N ASP A 288 -11.78 -25.03 3.47
CA ASP A 288 -10.76 -25.23 4.50
C ASP A 288 -9.39 -25.37 3.83
N VAL A 289 -8.58 -24.32 3.92
CA VAL A 289 -7.24 -24.30 3.36
C VAL A 289 -6.32 -25.33 4.00
N TYR A 290 -6.50 -25.67 5.28
CA TYR A 290 -5.58 -26.57 5.98
C TYR A 290 -5.69 -28.01 5.49
N SER A 291 -6.84 -28.36 4.89
CA SER A 291 -7.05 -29.67 4.24
C SER A 291 -6.68 -29.72 2.75
N SER A 292 -6.33 -28.57 2.18
CA SER A 292 -6.10 -28.39 0.75
C SER A 292 -4.75 -28.95 0.29
N ASP A 293 -4.65 -29.25 -1.01
CA ASP A 293 -3.38 -29.72 -1.60
C ASP A 293 -2.34 -28.60 -1.65
N ILE A 294 -2.75 -27.34 -1.85
CA ILE A 294 -1.83 -26.20 -1.82
C ILE A 294 -1.17 -26.04 -0.44
N PHE A 295 -1.92 -26.21 0.66
CA PHE A 295 -1.32 -26.15 2.00
C PHE A 295 -0.37 -27.32 2.25
N LYS A 296 -0.72 -28.54 1.83
CA LYS A 296 0.18 -29.70 1.92
C LYS A 296 1.49 -29.48 1.18
N GLU A 297 1.46 -28.92 -0.02
CA GLU A 297 2.66 -28.61 -0.80
C GLU A 297 3.56 -27.59 -0.10
N TRP A 298 2.97 -26.55 0.50
CA TRP A 298 3.70 -25.54 1.28
C TRP A 298 4.36 -26.12 2.52
N VAL A 299 3.60 -26.89 3.31
CA VAL A 299 4.08 -27.53 4.53
C VAL A 299 5.17 -28.56 4.21
N GLN A 300 5.01 -29.33 3.13
CA GLN A 300 6.03 -30.28 2.70
C GLN A 300 7.34 -29.58 2.34
N ARG A 301 7.28 -28.45 1.60
CA ARG A 301 8.46 -27.66 1.26
C ARG A 301 9.17 -27.13 2.50
N ALA A 302 8.41 -26.56 3.45
CA ALA A 302 8.97 -26.06 4.69
C ALA A 302 9.61 -27.18 5.53
N TYR A 303 8.97 -28.36 5.59
CA TYR A 303 9.54 -29.55 6.23
C TYR A 303 10.86 -29.96 5.59
N ASP A 304 10.90 -30.09 4.27
CA ASP A 304 12.12 -30.48 3.54
C ASP A 304 13.27 -29.49 3.78
N TRP A 305 12.98 -28.19 3.76
CA TRP A 305 13.96 -27.15 4.09
C TRP A 305 14.42 -27.21 5.54
N ASN A 306 13.53 -27.49 6.50
CA ASN A 306 13.91 -27.65 7.90
C ASN A 306 14.82 -28.88 8.08
N GLN A 307 14.46 -30.03 7.49
CA GLN A 307 15.27 -31.25 7.55
C GLN A 307 16.63 -31.10 6.86
N ALA A 308 16.72 -30.25 5.83
CA ALA A 308 17.98 -29.91 5.17
C ALA A 308 18.85 -28.91 5.95
N GLY A 309 18.37 -28.38 7.08
CA GLY A 309 19.10 -27.41 7.90
C GLY A 309 19.11 -25.98 7.35
N TYR A 310 18.17 -25.67 6.45
CA TYR A 310 18.07 -24.36 5.81
C TYR A 310 17.42 -23.30 6.71
N LEU A 311 16.62 -23.76 7.68
CA LEU A 311 15.85 -22.94 8.60
C LEU A 311 16.47 -22.90 9.99
N SER A 312 16.23 -21.79 10.71
CA SER A 312 16.64 -21.65 12.10
C SER A 312 15.83 -22.55 13.02
N GLN A 313 16.52 -23.23 13.95
CA GLN A 313 15.86 -24.05 14.97
C GLN A 313 15.14 -23.19 16.04
N ASP A 314 15.43 -21.89 16.10
CA ASP A 314 14.76 -20.94 16.99
C ASP A 314 13.57 -20.23 16.33
N ALA A 315 13.22 -20.59 15.09
CA ALA A 315 12.21 -19.89 14.28
C ALA A 315 10.83 -19.77 14.96
N LEU A 316 10.43 -20.73 15.80
CA LEU A 316 9.18 -20.68 16.56
C LEU A 316 9.13 -19.56 17.61
N THR A 317 10.28 -19.03 18.03
CA THR A 317 10.38 -18.01 19.08
C THR A 317 10.85 -16.65 18.57
N ASP A 318 11.41 -16.60 17.37
CA ASP A 318 11.97 -15.38 16.78
C ASP A 318 10.93 -14.61 15.96
N GLN A 319 10.42 -13.53 16.57
CA GLN A 319 9.43 -12.63 16.00
C GLN A 319 10.03 -11.55 15.08
N THR A 320 11.34 -11.60 14.81
CA THR A 320 12.00 -10.63 13.90
C THR A 320 11.49 -10.82 12.47
N GLY A 321 11.18 -9.70 11.79
CA GLY A 321 10.77 -9.70 10.38
C GLY A 321 11.84 -10.28 9.44
N ALA A 322 11.43 -10.90 8.32
CA ALA A 322 12.35 -11.55 7.38
C ALA A 322 13.41 -10.60 6.80
N SER A 323 13.03 -9.39 6.39
CA SER A 323 13.99 -8.41 5.87
C SER A 323 15.02 -7.99 6.92
N ALA A 324 14.62 -7.84 8.19
CA ALA A 324 15.54 -7.57 9.31
C ALA A 324 16.46 -8.78 9.62
N LYS A 325 15.94 -10.00 9.53
CA LYS A 325 16.72 -11.25 9.62
C LYS A 325 17.79 -11.31 8.53
N VAL A 326 17.44 -11.01 7.27
CA VAL A 326 18.41 -10.91 6.16
C VAL A 326 19.41 -9.77 6.38
N LYS A 327 18.93 -8.59 6.79
CA LYS A 327 19.77 -7.41 7.09
C LYS A 327 20.85 -7.71 8.12
N SER A 328 20.55 -8.53 9.13
CA SER A 328 21.53 -8.98 10.14
C SER A 328 22.72 -9.76 9.55
N GLY A 329 22.57 -10.31 8.33
CA GLY A 329 23.56 -11.18 7.69
C GLY A 329 23.55 -12.63 8.18
N SER A 330 22.59 -13.00 9.03
CA SER A 330 22.39 -14.37 9.53
C SER A 330 21.57 -15.24 8.57
N TYR A 331 20.79 -14.61 7.69
CA TYR A 331 19.94 -15.25 6.69
C TYR A 331 20.33 -14.77 5.28
N MET A 332 20.18 -15.64 4.28
CA MET A 332 20.60 -15.35 2.90
C MET A 332 19.43 -15.04 1.95
N ALA A 333 18.26 -15.64 2.23
CA ALA A 333 17.08 -15.53 1.41
C ALA A 333 15.79 -15.37 2.25
N MET A 334 14.75 -14.89 1.60
CA MET A 334 13.38 -14.78 2.11
C MET A 334 12.39 -14.90 0.96
N MET A 335 11.09 -14.96 1.27
CA MET A 335 10.03 -14.85 0.28
C MET A 335 9.13 -13.66 0.60
N ALA A 336 8.60 -13.06 -0.45
CA ALA A 336 7.52 -12.09 -0.37
C ALA A 336 6.68 -12.19 -1.65
N CYS A 337 5.64 -11.39 -1.76
CA CYS A 337 5.09 -11.00 -3.04
C CYS A 337 5.93 -9.88 -3.67
N CYS A 338 5.84 -9.72 -4.98
CA CYS A 338 6.50 -8.63 -5.69
C CYS A 338 5.54 -7.87 -6.62
N LYS A 339 6.07 -6.77 -7.14
CA LYS A 339 5.39 -5.75 -7.94
C LYS A 339 6.43 -4.95 -8.72
N PRO A 340 6.04 -4.11 -9.70
CA PRO A 340 6.97 -3.15 -10.30
C PRO A 340 7.73 -2.34 -9.22
N GLY A 341 9.05 -2.18 -9.38
CA GLY A 341 9.92 -1.47 -8.41
C GLY A 341 10.30 -2.26 -7.14
N TYR A 342 9.81 -3.49 -6.95
CA TYR A 342 10.04 -4.25 -5.72
C TYR A 342 11.51 -4.49 -5.39
N LYS A 343 12.37 -4.73 -6.39
CA LYS A 343 13.82 -4.95 -6.16
C LYS A 343 14.46 -3.78 -5.38
N THR A 344 14.17 -2.53 -5.75
CA THR A 344 14.72 -1.34 -5.07
C THR A 344 14.24 -1.30 -3.62
N GLN A 345 12.94 -1.50 -3.42
CA GLN A 345 12.30 -1.53 -2.10
C GLN A 345 12.96 -2.58 -1.18
N ILE A 346 12.98 -3.86 -1.60
CA ILE A 346 13.48 -4.95 -0.75
C ILE A 346 14.99 -4.86 -0.51
N SER A 347 15.75 -4.31 -1.45
CA SER A 347 17.19 -4.06 -1.25
C SER A 347 17.44 -2.99 -0.19
N GLY A 348 16.62 -1.93 -0.16
CA GLY A 348 16.64 -0.92 0.89
C GLY A 348 16.28 -1.51 2.27
N GLU A 349 15.20 -2.29 2.35
CA GLU A 349 14.75 -2.95 3.58
C GLU A 349 15.83 -3.91 4.14
N CYS A 350 16.41 -4.75 3.28
CA CYS A 350 17.46 -5.72 3.65
C CYS A 350 18.84 -5.06 3.84
N GLY A 351 19.01 -3.79 3.47
CA GLY A 351 20.28 -3.07 3.57
C GLY A 351 21.41 -3.65 2.71
N ARG A 352 21.06 -4.33 1.60
CA ARG A 352 21.99 -4.95 0.64
C ARG A 352 21.30 -5.15 -0.70
N ASP A 353 22.07 -5.31 -1.78
CA ASP A 353 21.49 -5.62 -3.10
C ASP A 353 20.86 -7.02 -3.08
N MET A 354 19.61 -7.10 -3.51
CA MET A 354 18.84 -8.33 -3.52
C MET A 354 18.49 -8.71 -4.97
N ALA A 355 18.61 -10.00 -5.28
CA ALA A 355 18.05 -10.59 -6.48
C ALA A 355 16.63 -11.10 -6.18
N VAL A 356 15.70 -10.84 -7.11
CA VAL A 356 14.30 -11.27 -7.01
C VAL A 356 14.05 -12.33 -8.06
N PHE A 357 13.62 -13.52 -7.65
CA PHE A 357 13.17 -14.60 -8.53
C PHE A 357 11.66 -14.69 -8.46
N ASP A 358 11.02 -14.68 -9.62
CA ASP A 358 9.58 -14.78 -9.76
C ASP A 358 9.20 -16.25 -9.99
N VAL A 359 8.53 -16.85 -9.01
CA VAL A 359 8.16 -18.29 -9.01
C VAL A 359 6.63 -18.47 -9.07
N GLY A 360 5.86 -17.39 -8.99
CA GLY A 360 4.42 -17.45 -8.83
C GLY A 360 3.64 -16.91 -10.02
N GLU A 361 2.45 -16.45 -9.67
CA GLU A 361 1.48 -15.86 -10.57
C GLU A 361 0.89 -14.56 -9.98
N SER A 362 0.36 -13.71 -10.86
CA SER A 362 -0.34 -12.49 -10.46
C SER A 362 -1.68 -12.79 -9.79
N PHE A 363 -1.93 -12.18 -8.64
CA PHE A 363 -3.14 -12.34 -7.83
C PHE A 363 -3.62 -11.01 -7.24
N MET A 364 -4.94 -10.79 -7.26
CA MET A 364 -5.62 -9.67 -6.60
C MET A 364 -6.72 -10.25 -5.71
N SER A 365 -6.49 -10.19 -4.39
CA SER A 365 -7.43 -10.71 -3.39
C SER A 365 -8.68 -9.85 -3.26
N SER A 366 -9.72 -10.43 -2.64
CA SER A 366 -10.99 -9.79 -2.30
C SER A 366 -10.82 -8.44 -1.59
N SER A 367 -9.89 -8.38 -0.66
CA SER A 367 -9.63 -7.21 0.19
C SER A 367 -8.60 -6.24 -0.37
N SER A 368 -7.82 -6.63 -1.39
CA SER A 368 -6.62 -5.91 -1.83
C SER A 368 -6.77 -4.39 -2.00
N VAL A 369 -7.94 -3.94 -2.47
CA VAL A 369 -8.30 -2.54 -2.66
C VAL A 369 -8.82 -1.90 -1.37
N SER A 370 -9.70 -2.58 -0.65
CA SER A 370 -10.37 -2.08 0.56
C SER A 370 -9.62 -2.39 1.86
N SER A 371 -8.40 -2.93 1.80
CA SER A 371 -7.63 -3.36 2.97
C SER A 371 -7.36 -2.23 3.96
N PHE A 372 -7.08 -1.02 3.47
CA PHE A 372 -6.74 0.13 4.32
C PHE A 372 -7.05 1.50 3.71
N PRO A 373 -8.33 1.81 3.43
CA PRO A 373 -8.71 3.12 2.94
C PRO A 373 -8.35 4.23 3.93
N TRP A 374 -8.05 5.40 3.38
CA TRP A 374 -7.98 6.64 4.13
C TRP A 374 -9.39 7.18 4.38
N CYS A 375 -9.70 7.44 5.63
CA CYS A 375 -11.03 7.84 6.07
C CYS A 375 -11.03 9.22 6.69
N VAL A 376 -12.17 9.91 6.61
CA VAL A 376 -12.43 11.16 7.33
C VAL A 376 -13.11 10.84 8.65
N ASN A 377 -12.67 11.46 9.75
CA ASN A 377 -13.32 11.32 11.05
C ASN A 377 -14.73 11.92 11.00
N GLN A 378 -15.75 11.16 11.41
CA GLN A 378 -17.14 11.61 11.50
C GLN A 378 -17.32 12.87 12.37
N ASN A 379 -16.41 13.12 13.30
CA ASN A 379 -16.43 14.26 14.22
C ASN A 379 -15.55 15.44 13.78
N THR A 380 -15.01 15.45 12.55
CA THR A 380 -14.23 16.60 12.04
C THR A 380 -15.05 17.89 12.09
N GLU A 381 -14.41 19.01 12.48
CA GLU A 381 -15.09 20.31 12.62
C GLU A 381 -15.43 20.94 11.27
N ASP A 382 -14.64 20.67 10.23
CA ASP A 382 -14.89 21.11 8.86
C ASP A 382 -14.74 19.94 7.86
N PRO A 383 -15.85 19.23 7.57
CA PRO A 383 -15.86 18.16 6.59
C PRO A 383 -15.48 18.61 5.17
N VAL A 384 -15.79 19.85 4.77
CA VAL A 384 -15.48 20.35 3.41
C VAL A 384 -13.98 20.58 3.28
N ALA A 385 -13.36 21.27 4.24
CA ALA A 385 -11.91 21.45 4.29
C ALA A 385 -11.17 20.12 4.32
N THR A 386 -11.65 19.19 5.13
CA THR A 386 -11.02 17.88 5.29
C THR A 386 -11.09 17.05 4.01
N LEU A 387 -12.21 17.06 3.29
CA LEU A 387 -12.30 16.41 1.97
C LEU A 387 -11.40 17.07 0.92
N GLN A 388 -11.24 18.39 0.95
CA GLN A 388 -10.31 19.07 0.05
C GLN A 388 -8.84 18.74 0.35
N VAL A 389 -8.49 18.52 1.63
CA VAL A 389 -7.18 17.99 2.00
C VAL A 389 -7.04 16.55 1.51
N LEU A 390 -8.05 15.70 1.73
CA LEU A 390 -8.03 14.31 1.24
C LEU A 390 -7.84 14.28 -0.28
N ASP A 391 -8.53 15.12 -1.06
CA ASP A 391 -8.37 15.21 -2.51
C ASP A 391 -6.96 15.66 -2.94
N ALA A 392 -6.39 16.62 -2.20
CA ALA A 392 -5.05 17.12 -2.44
C ALA A 392 -3.97 16.06 -2.19
N LEU A 393 -4.17 15.12 -1.25
CA LEU A 393 -3.27 13.98 -1.04
C LEU A 393 -3.12 13.10 -2.29
N TYR A 394 -4.15 13.04 -3.15
CA TYR A 394 -4.11 12.25 -4.38
C TYR A 394 -3.53 13.01 -5.59
N THR A 395 -3.44 14.34 -5.51
CA THR A 395 -3.21 15.19 -6.71
C THR A 395 -2.07 16.18 -6.59
N ASP A 396 -1.69 16.58 -5.37
CA ASP A 396 -0.66 17.59 -5.14
C ASP A 396 0.70 16.96 -4.84
N SER A 397 1.61 17.04 -5.81
CA SER A 397 2.97 16.51 -5.73
C SER A 397 3.82 17.07 -4.58
N VAL A 398 3.51 18.26 -4.08
CA VAL A 398 4.25 18.90 -2.98
C VAL A 398 3.80 18.33 -1.65
N ILE A 399 2.48 18.24 -1.43
CA ILE A 399 1.90 17.62 -0.24
C ILE A 399 2.39 16.18 -0.12
N GLU A 400 2.22 15.40 -1.19
CA GLU A 400 2.60 13.99 -1.16
C GLU A 400 4.12 13.82 -1.10
N GLY A 401 4.88 14.71 -1.74
CA GLY A 401 6.34 14.73 -1.66
C GLY A 401 6.85 14.96 -0.23
N LEU A 402 6.24 15.89 0.51
CA LEU A 402 6.57 16.13 1.91
C LEU A 402 6.22 14.92 2.78
N MET A 403 5.08 14.28 2.55
CA MET A 403 4.65 13.09 3.29
C MET A 403 5.53 11.87 3.02
N CYS A 404 5.87 11.60 1.75
CA CYS A 404 6.66 10.44 1.35
C CYS A 404 8.16 10.61 1.64
N TRP A 405 8.71 11.79 1.31
CA TRP A 405 10.15 11.99 1.16
C TRP A 405 10.74 13.08 2.05
N GLY A 406 9.91 13.89 2.71
CA GLY A 406 10.38 15.04 3.47
C GLY A 406 10.80 16.20 2.57
N GLN A 407 11.88 16.91 2.93
CA GLN A 407 12.30 18.13 2.23
C GLN A 407 13.55 17.94 1.36
N GLU A 408 13.54 18.52 0.16
CA GLU A 408 14.71 18.58 -0.70
C GLU A 408 15.86 19.34 0.01
N GLY A 409 17.07 18.79 -0.06
CA GLY A 409 18.26 19.28 0.62
C GLY A 409 18.32 18.97 2.12
N LYS A 410 17.30 18.31 2.68
CA LYS A 410 17.28 17.81 4.07
C LYS A 410 17.23 16.30 4.14
N GLU A 411 16.29 15.70 3.44
CA GLU A 411 16.13 14.24 3.38
C GLU A 411 16.66 13.70 2.05
N TYR A 412 16.27 14.33 0.95
CA TYR A 412 16.63 13.89 -0.40
C TYR A 412 17.19 15.01 -1.27
N LYS A 413 17.73 14.66 -2.43
CA LYS A 413 18.04 15.57 -3.54
C LYS A 413 17.59 14.94 -4.85
N VAL A 414 17.27 15.78 -5.83
CA VAL A 414 16.86 15.33 -7.16
C VAL A 414 18.10 15.08 -8.04
N ASN A 415 18.16 13.88 -8.63
CA ASN A 415 19.18 13.49 -9.59
C ASN A 415 18.92 14.11 -10.96
N ALA A 416 19.92 14.09 -11.84
CA ALA A 416 19.81 14.67 -13.18
C ALA A 416 18.79 13.94 -14.08
N ASP A 417 18.47 12.68 -13.77
CA ASP A 417 17.46 11.88 -14.46
C ASP A 417 16.04 12.08 -13.89
N GLY A 418 15.86 12.88 -12.84
CA GLY A 418 14.57 13.14 -12.20
C GLY A 418 14.19 12.17 -11.08
N THR A 419 15.01 11.14 -10.80
CA THR A 419 14.87 10.31 -9.60
C THR A 419 15.37 11.07 -8.36
N ILE A 420 15.11 10.55 -7.17
CA ILE A 420 15.68 11.09 -5.93
C ILE A 420 16.65 10.11 -5.27
N THR A 421 17.61 10.66 -4.54
CA THR A 421 18.50 9.94 -3.63
C THR A 421 18.66 10.75 -2.35
N TYR A 422 19.36 10.22 -1.35
CA TYR A 422 19.62 10.95 -0.11
C TYR A 422 20.34 12.29 -0.36
N ALA A 423 19.99 13.29 0.46
CA ALA A 423 20.69 14.56 0.49
C ALA A 423 22.17 14.41 0.90
N ASP A 424 22.98 15.44 0.64
CA ASP A 424 24.41 15.38 0.95
C ASP A 424 24.68 15.19 2.46
N GLY A 425 25.33 14.09 2.82
CA GLY A 425 25.63 13.72 4.21
C GLY A 425 24.50 13.01 4.94
N VAL A 426 23.42 12.66 4.22
CA VAL A 426 22.26 11.95 4.74
C VAL A 426 22.26 10.51 4.22
N ASP A 427 21.80 9.59 5.05
CA ASP A 427 21.57 8.19 4.73
C ASP A 427 20.42 7.61 5.57
N ALA A 428 20.12 6.33 5.35
CA ALA A 428 19.05 5.61 6.06
C ALA A 428 19.17 5.61 7.60
N ASN A 429 20.35 5.91 8.16
CA ASN A 429 20.60 5.87 9.60
C ASN A 429 20.53 7.24 10.27
N ASN A 430 20.59 8.33 9.51
CA ASN A 430 20.64 9.69 10.06
C ASN A 430 19.58 10.65 9.50
N SER A 431 18.75 10.21 8.56
CA SER A 431 17.61 10.99 8.09
C SER A 431 16.68 11.34 9.27
N GLU A 432 16.29 12.60 9.36
CA GLU A 432 15.38 13.08 10.42
C GLU A 432 13.91 12.79 10.09
N TYR A 433 13.60 12.46 8.85
CA TYR A 433 12.28 12.08 8.37
C TYR A 433 12.40 10.99 7.30
N TYR A 434 11.87 9.80 7.59
CA TYR A 434 11.84 8.67 6.66
C TYR A 434 10.78 7.66 7.14
N PRO A 435 9.48 7.90 6.89
CA PRO A 435 8.41 7.08 7.45
C PRO A 435 8.42 5.64 6.92
N ASN A 436 9.04 5.39 5.77
CA ASN A 436 9.22 4.06 5.17
C ASN A 436 7.91 3.24 5.06
N VAL A 437 6.81 3.94 4.77
CA VAL A 437 5.47 3.36 4.57
C VAL A 437 4.84 3.91 3.29
N LEU A 438 5.61 4.05 2.21
CA LEU A 438 5.10 4.61 0.95
C LEU A 438 3.91 3.83 0.38
N TRP A 439 3.86 2.52 0.62
CA TRP A 439 2.73 1.66 0.25
C TRP A 439 1.42 2.03 0.97
N LEU A 440 1.48 2.80 2.05
CA LEU A 440 0.35 3.32 2.80
C LEU A 440 -0.15 4.67 2.26
N MET A 441 0.72 5.42 1.56
CA MET A 441 0.44 6.81 1.17
C MET A 441 -0.70 6.87 0.14
N PRO A 442 -1.55 7.92 0.16
CA PRO A 442 -2.71 8.03 -0.73
C PRO A 442 -2.36 7.93 -2.22
N ASN A 443 -1.29 8.57 -2.69
CA ASN A 443 -0.82 8.46 -4.06
C ASN A 443 0.68 8.77 -4.19
N PRO A 444 1.58 7.86 -3.80
CA PRO A 444 3.03 8.10 -3.87
C PRO A 444 3.54 8.35 -5.30
N TYR A 445 2.75 8.01 -6.34
CA TYR A 445 3.12 8.17 -7.75
C TYR A 445 2.87 9.57 -8.31
N VAL A 446 2.28 10.49 -7.54
CA VAL A 446 2.16 11.91 -7.93
C VAL A 446 3.43 12.70 -7.62
N THR A 447 4.40 12.09 -6.92
CA THR A 447 5.67 12.70 -6.54
C THR A 447 6.86 11.89 -7.08
N TYR A 448 8.06 12.17 -6.58
CA TYR A 448 9.32 11.57 -7.03
C TYR A 448 9.40 10.05 -6.78
N VAL A 449 10.21 9.37 -7.59
CA VAL A 449 10.61 7.96 -7.39
C VAL A 449 12.07 7.87 -6.97
N TRP A 450 12.41 6.83 -6.21
CA TRP A 450 13.77 6.60 -5.73
C TRP A 450 14.72 6.18 -6.87
N GLU A 451 16.01 6.49 -6.74
CA GLU A 451 17.00 6.02 -7.71
C GLU A 451 17.03 4.49 -7.81
N GLY A 452 17.01 3.97 -9.04
CA GLY A 452 16.83 2.55 -9.32
C GLY A 452 15.41 2.19 -9.77
N ASP A 453 14.42 3.00 -9.43
CA ASP A 453 13.05 2.85 -9.92
C ASP A 453 12.83 3.58 -11.24
N PRO A 454 11.95 3.07 -12.11
CA PRO A 454 11.60 3.76 -13.35
C PRO A 454 10.73 4.99 -13.07
N LEU A 455 10.95 6.09 -13.81
CA LEU A 455 10.15 7.33 -13.63
C LEU A 455 8.66 7.13 -13.92
N ASP A 456 8.31 6.12 -14.73
CA ASP A 456 6.93 5.76 -15.04
C ASP A 456 6.39 4.64 -14.12
N LEU A 457 6.97 4.44 -12.93
CA LEU A 457 6.57 3.39 -11.98
C LEU A 457 5.07 3.37 -11.72
N GLY A 458 4.42 4.54 -11.57
CA GLY A 458 2.97 4.62 -11.39
C GLY A 458 2.17 4.07 -12.59
N VAL A 459 2.66 4.27 -13.81
CA VAL A 459 2.05 3.71 -15.04
C VAL A 459 2.25 2.20 -15.08
N GLN A 460 3.43 1.71 -14.71
CA GLN A 460 3.70 0.27 -14.64
C GLN A 460 2.84 -0.39 -13.55
N MET A 461 2.65 0.27 -12.40
CA MET A 461 1.80 -0.21 -11.32
C MET A 461 0.33 -0.30 -11.74
N ALA A 462 -0.19 0.75 -12.38
CA ALA A 462 -1.55 0.73 -12.93
C ALA A 462 -1.72 -0.39 -13.95
N ALA A 463 -0.76 -0.56 -14.88
CA ALA A 463 -0.79 -1.64 -15.85
C ALA A 463 -0.74 -3.03 -15.19
N PHE A 464 0.03 -3.18 -14.12
CA PHE A 464 0.10 -4.44 -13.37
C PHE A 464 -1.24 -4.78 -12.71
N ASN A 465 -1.87 -3.82 -12.03
CA ASN A 465 -3.20 -3.97 -11.45
C ASN A 465 -4.26 -4.31 -12.51
N ASP A 466 -4.22 -3.63 -13.65
CA ASP A 466 -5.17 -3.79 -14.74
C ASP A 466 -5.07 -5.19 -15.36
N ASN A 467 -3.84 -5.67 -15.57
CA ASN A 467 -3.55 -6.92 -16.27
C ASN A 467 -3.45 -8.16 -15.36
N CYS A 468 -3.64 -8.02 -14.05
CA CYS A 468 -3.66 -9.14 -13.12
C CYS A 468 -4.61 -10.24 -13.59
N THR A 469 -4.09 -11.45 -13.77
CA THR A 469 -4.83 -12.56 -14.39
C THR A 469 -5.75 -13.25 -13.39
N CYS A 470 -5.31 -13.43 -12.15
CA CYS A 470 -6.13 -13.98 -11.08
C CYS A 470 -6.74 -12.84 -10.25
N LYS A 471 -7.97 -12.42 -10.56
CA LYS A 471 -8.73 -11.47 -9.74
C LYS A 471 -9.82 -12.22 -9.00
N SER A 472 -9.90 -12.01 -7.68
CA SER A 472 -10.94 -12.61 -6.87
C SER A 472 -12.32 -12.13 -7.29
N LYS A 473 -13.28 -13.06 -7.38
CA LYS A 473 -14.71 -12.76 -7.57
C LYS A 473 -15.32 -12.07 -6.36
N ALA A 474 -14.66 -12.15 -5.20
CA ALA A 474 -15.08 -11.52 -3.96
C ALA A 474 -14.44 -10.13 -3.76
N LEU A 475 -13.93 -9.47 -4.81
CA LEU A 475 -13.36 -8.12 -4.71
C LEU A 475 -14.36 -7.13 -4.10
N GLY A 476 -13.96 -6.51 -2.99
CA GLY A 476 -14.80 -5.60 -2.20
C GLY A 476 -15.62 -6.27 -1.09
N PHE A 477 -15.64 -7.61 -1.02
CA PHE A 477 -16.23 -8.30 0.13
C PHE A 477 -15.37 -8.08 1.37
N THR A 478 -16.02 -7.74 2.49
CA THR A 478 -15.35 -7.67 3.79
C THR A 478 -16.12 -8.49 4.81
N TRP A 479 -15.41 -9.34 5.56
CA TRP A 479 -16.00 -10.23 6.55
C TRP A 479 -16.18 -9.50 7.89
N ASP A 480 -17.44 -9.33 8.33
CA ASP A 480 -17.76 -8.91 9.70
C ASP A 480 -17.96 -10.15 10.58
N ASN A 481 -16.98 -10.41 11.45
CA ASN A 481 -16.98 -11.57 12.33
C ASN A 481 -17.51 -11.27 13.74
N THR A 482 -18.20 -10.13 13.97
CA THR A 482 -18.67 -9.71 15.29
C THR A 482 -19.51 -10.80 15.99
N ASP A 483 -20.40 -11.47 15.25
CA ASP A 483 -21.24 -12.55 15.77
C ASP A 483 -20.48 -13.88 15.99
N TYR A 484 -19.24 -13.96 15.50
CA TYR A 484 -18.37 -15.15 15.55
C TYR A 484 -17.07 -14.89 16.33
N ALA A 485 -17.03 -13.83 17.15
CA ALA A 485 -15.81 -13.42 17.86
C ALA A 485 -15.27 -14.51 18.81
N SER A 486 -16.16 -15.32 19.41
CA SER A 486 -15.77 -16.46 20.26
C SER A 486 -15.07 -17.56 19.47
N GLU A 487 -15.65 -17.95 18.34
CA GLU A 487 -15.12 -18.95 17.42
C GLU A 487 -13.79 -18.48 16.85
N TYR A 488 -13.71 -17.23 16.39
CA TYR A 488 -12.46 -16.63 15.91
C TYR A 488 -11.35 -16.69 16.97
N THR A 489 -11.66 -16.33 18.22
CA THR A 489 -10.67 -16.40 19.31
C THR A 489 -10.21 -17.83 19.58
N ALA A 490 -11.13 -18.80 19.58
CA ALA A 490 -10.80 -20.21 19.76
C ALA A 490 -9.94 -20.75 18.60
N LEU A 491 -10.30 -20.41 17.36
CA LEU A 491 -9.57 -20.78 16.14
C LEU A 491 -8.16 -20.20 16.14
N LYS A 492 -8.01 -18.92 16.51
CA LYS A 492 -6.70 -18.28 16.64
C LYS A 492 -5.83 -18.97 17.69
N ASN A 493 -6.37 -19.27 18.87
CA ASN A 493 -5.61 -19.98 19.90
C ASN A 493 -5.18 -21.39 19.44
N ALA A 494 -6.07 -22.11 18.74
CA ALA A 494 -5.74 -23.42 18.17
C ALA A 494 -4.64 -23.30 17.10
N TYR A 495 -4.74 -22.31 16.20
CA TYR A 495 -3.69 -22.05 15.21
C TYR A 495 -2.35 -21.71 15.88
N ASP A 496 -2.34 -20.78 16.85
CA ASP A 496 -1.13 -20.34 17.53
C ASP A 496 -0.42 -21.51 18.28
N GLU A 497 -1.15 -22.55 18.69
CA GLU A 497 -0.59 -23.73 19.34
C GLU A 497 0.00 -24.77 18.37
N TYR A 498 -0.63 -24.98 17.21
CA TYR A 498 -0.29 -26.06 16.28
C TYR A 498 0.32 -25.56 14.96
N GLY A 499 -0.23 -24.49 14.38
CA GLY A 499 0.08 -23.94 13.06
C GLY A 499 1.58 -23.69 12.83
N PRO A 500 2.28 -22.90 13.66
CA PRO A 500 3.69 -22.59 13.44
C PRO A 500 4.61 -23.82 13.35
N LYS A 501 4.32 -24.89 14.10
CA LYS A 501 5.11 -26.13 14.03
C LYS A 501 4.99 -26.81 12.67
N VAL A 502 3.80 -26.74 12.07
CA VAL A 502 3.47 -27.30 10.76
C VAL A 502 4.05 -26.41 9.67
N VAL A 503 3.71 -25.12 9.68
CA VAL A 503 4.12 -24.14 8.65
C VAL A 503 5.64 -23.98 8.60
N TYR A 504 6.36 -24.14 9.72
CA TYR A 504 7.83 -24.05 9.73
C TYR A 504 8.53 -25.41 9.61
N GLY A 505 7.78 -26.50 9.38
CA GLY A 505 8.35 -27.81 9.10
C GLY A 505 9.02 -28.50 10.29
N PHE A 506 8.61 -28.20 11.53
CA PHE A 506 9.15 -28.83 12.75
C PHE A 506 8.48 -30.17 13.08
N VAL A 507 7.36 -30.48 12.44
CA VAL A 507 6.65 -31.75 12.57
C VAL A 507 6.45 -32.36 11.19
N GLU A 508 6.30 -33.68 11.14
CA GLU A 508 6.00 -34.39 9.89
C GLU A 508 4.67 -33.87 9.30
N PRO A 509 4.61 -33.56 7.99
CA PRO A 509 3.45 -32.89 7.38
C PRO A 509 2.11 -33.60 7.57
N GLU A 510 2.01 -34.90 7.29
CA GLU A 510 0.72 -35.61 7.38
C GLU A 510 0.19 -35.59 8.82
N GLN A 511 1.05 -35.89 9.80
CA GLN A 511 0.69 -35.85 11.21
C GLN A 511 0.33 -34.43 11.67
N GLY A 512 1.18 -33.44 11.36
CA GLY A 512 1.01 -32.07 11.81
C GLY A 512 -0.26 -31.41 11.26
N ILE A 513 -0.55 -31.64 9.97
CA ILE A 513 -1.78 -31.15 9.34
C ILE A 513 -3.01 -31.79 10.00
N ALA A 514 -2.99 -33.10 10.26
CA ALA A 514 -4.11 -33.77 10.90
C ALA A 514 -4.40 -33.24 12.31
N GLU A 515 -3.35 -33.00 13.12
CA GLU A 515 -3.49 -32.42 14.46
C GLU A 515 -4.01 -30.97 14.41
N LEU A 516 -3.51 -30.15 13.48
CA LEU A 516 -3.99 -28.78 13.27
C LEU A 516 -5.47 -28.75 12.86
N GLU A 517 -5.86 -29.57 11.88
CA GLU A 517 -7.24 -29.66 11.43
C GLU A 517 -8.19 -30.10 12.56
N GLU A 518 -7.79 -31.11 13.35
CA GLU A 518 -8.59 -31.57 14.48
C GLU A 518 -8.81 -30.45 15.50
N ALA A 519 -7.75 -29.70 15.84
CA ALA A 519 -7.81 -28.59 16.76
C ALA A 519 -8.72 -27.45 16.23
N LEU A 520 -8.60 -27.09 14.95
CA LEU A 520 -9.42 -26.04 14.34
C LEU A 520 -10.89 -26.44 14.25
N LYS A 521 -11.20 -27.69 13.88
CA LYS A 521 -12.57 -28.21 13.86
C LYS A 521 -13.17 -28.23 15.26
N ALA A 522 -12.40 -28.65 16.27
CA ALA A 522 -12.83 -28.58 17.67
C ALA A 522 -13.06 -27.14 18.16
N ALA A 523 -12.33 -26.16 17.60
CA ALA A 523 -12.48 -24.74 17.89
C ALA A 523 -13.65 -24.06 17.13
N GLY A 524 -14.37 -24.78 16.26
CA GLY A 524 -15.56 -24.28 15.58
C GLY A 524 -15.36 -23.84 14.12
N LEU A 525 -14.32 -24.34 13.44
CA LEU A 525 -14.01 -23.97 12.04
C LEU A 525 -15.22 -24.10 11.11
N ASP A 526 -15.95 -25.22 11.18
CA ASP A 526 -17.10 -25.48 10.31
C ASP A 526 -18.22 -24.42 10.48
N THR A 527 -18.49 -24.02 11.73
CA THR A 527 -19.49 -22.98 12.04
C THR A 527 -19.05 -21.62 11.54
N TYR A 528 -17.77 -21.27 11.73
CA TYR A 528 -17.21 -20.01 11.24
C TYR A 528 -17.26 -19.92 9.71
N MET A 529 -16.86 -21.00 9.03
CA MET A 529 -16.91 -21.11 7.56
C MET A 529 -18.33 -20.99 7.02
N GLN A 530 -19.32 -21.60 7.68
CA GLN A 530 -20.72 -21.48 7.28
C GLN A 530 -21.19 -20.03 7.36
N GLY A 531 -20.90 -19.34 8.47
CA GLY A 531 -21.23 -17.92 8.63
C GLY A 531 -20.60 -17.04 7.56
N LYS A 532 -19.31 -17.27 7.28
CA LYS A 532 -18.57 -16.56 6.23
C LYS A 532 -19.18 -16.81 4.84
N GLN A 533 -19.60 -18.05 4.54
CA GLN A 533 -20.28 -18.37 3.28
C GLN A 533 -21.63 -17.65 3.16
N GLU A 534 -22.46 -17.65 4.21
CA GLU A 534 -23.76 -16.99 4.19
C GLU A 534 -23.64 -15.48 3.94
N ALA A 535 -22.63 -14.84 4.54
CA ALA A 535 -22.34 -13.42 4.30
C ALA A 535 -21.83 -13.17 2.87
N LEU A 536 -20.92 -14.02 2.37
CA LEU A 536 -20.42 -13.90 1.00
C LEU A 536 -21.54 -14.09 -0.03
N ASP A 537 -22.43 -15.05 0.18
CA ASP A 537 -23.59 -15.30 -0.68
C ASP A 537 -24.56 -14.11 -0.70
N ALA A 538 -24.81 -13.50 0.47
CA ALA A 538 -25.65 -12.31 0.59
C ALA A 538 -25.04 -11.12 -0.17
N TRP A 539 -23.76 -10.84 0.05
CA TRP A 539 -23.02 -9.79 -0.65
C TRP A 539 -22.98 -10.02 -2.16
N ALA A 540 -22.70 -11.25 -2.61
CA ALA A 540 -22.66 -11.58 -4.03
C ALA A 540 -24.02 -11.33 -4.69
N LYS A 541 -25.12 -11.70 -4.02
CA LYS A 541 -26.48 -11.45 -4.49
C LYS A 541 -26.80 -9.96 -4.59
N GLU A 542 -26.41 -9.15 -3.61
CA GLU A 542 -26.63 -7.70 -3.61
C GLU A 542 -25.86 -7.01 -4.75
N ASN A 543 -24.67 -7.51 -5.08
CA ASN A 543 -23.79 -6.97 -6.11
C ASN A 543 -23.97 -7.65 -7.49
N GLY A 544 -24.90 -8.59 -7.63
CA GLY A 544 -25.18 -9.27 -8.90
C GLY A 544 -24.04 -10.20 -9.38
N ILE A 545 -23.20 -10.68 -8.46
CA ILE A 545 -22.08 -11.58 -8.72
C ILE A 545 -22.60 -13.02 -8.68
N GLN A 546 -22.25 -13.82 -9.69
CA GLN A 546 -22.64 -15.23 -9.84
C GLN A 546 -21.48 -16.17 -9.61
#